data_AF-A0A2V6SPD5-F1
#
_entry.id   AF-A0A2V6SPD5-F1
#
_cell.length_a   1.000
_cell.length_b   1.000
_cell.length_c   1.000
_cell.angle_alpha   90.00
_cell.angle_beta   90.00
_cell.angle_gamma   90.00
#
_symmetry.space_group_name_H-M   'P 1'
#
loop_
_entity.id
_entity.type
_entity.pdbx_description
1 polymer ?
#
loop_
_entity_poly.entity_id
_entity_poly.type
_entity_poly.pdbx_seq_one_letter_code
_entity_poly.pdbx_strand_id
1 'polypeptide(L)'
;MDAIALITAQWTMVNVALHALARGLSPDDWAFRVARGQNLLGFTLWHIPASQDWTVQTWVRNIPEVRDREAWAHSAGFDRLGLAFGISLAKADAIARAVSVDDTLAYADAVLAENVSWLSTVAEGDLDQVPDNRPHLARHPAYRTPDYLAEVQGMWNQTLAEVIALDIGHGRAHLGEAGLIRELARQNLDR
;
A
#
# COMPACT_ATOMS: atom_id res chain seq x y z
N MET A 1 24.84 -9.50 -5.24
CA MET A 1 23.84 -8.49 -4.87
C MET A 1 23.55 -8.72 -3.41
N ASP A 2 23.76 -7.75 -2.54
CA ASP A 2 23.39 -7.89 -1.14
C ASP A 2 21.85 -7.86 -0.98
N ALA A 3 21.33 -8.34 0.15
CA ALA A 3 19.90 -8.45 0.38
C ALA A 3 19.17 -7.09 0.37
N ILE A 4 19.80 -6.05 0.92
CA ILE A 4 19.25 -4.69 0.94
C ILE A 4 19.11 -4.15 -0.49
N ALA A 5 20.16 -4.30 -1.31
CA ALA A 5 20.14 -3.91 -2.72
C ALA A 5 19.04 -4.64 -3.51
N LEU A 6 18.83 -5.93 -3.22
CA LEU A 6 17.74 -6.70 -3.84
C LEU A 6 16.37 -6.13 -3.43
N ILE A 7 16.13 -5.92 -2.13
CA ILE A 7 14.87 -5.35 -1.61
C ILE A 7 14.59 -3.98 -2.24
N THR A 8 15.58 -3.07 -2.27
CA THR A 8 15.46 -1.77 -2.93
C THR A 8 15.05 -1.90 -4.39
N ALA A 9 15.68 -2.82 -5.13
CA ALA A 9 15.32 -3.07 -6.52
C ALA A 9 13.89 -3.62 -6.66
N GLN A 10 13.46 -4.51 -5.76
CA GLN A 10 12.11 -5.07 -5.79
C GLN A 10 11.03 -4.00 -5.54
N TRP A 11 11.17 -3.15 -4.52
CA TRP A 11 10.24 -2.04 -4.27
C TRP A 11 10.22 -1.05 -5.43
N THR A 12 11.39 -0.72 -5.98
CA THR A 12 11.49 0.16 -7.16
C THR A 12 10.74 -0.43 -8.34
N MET A 13 10.86 -1.73 -8.59
CA MET A 13 10.13 -2.41 -9.67
C MET A 13 8.61 -2.42 -9.43
N VAL A 14 8.14 -2.57 -8.19
CA VAL A 14 6.71 -2.44 -7.86
C VAL A 14 6.22 -1.04 -8.21
N ASN A 15 6.95 0.00 -7.81
CA ASN A 15 6.57 1.38 -8.12
C ASN A 15 6.59 1.67 -9.64
N VAL A 16 7.61 1.21 -10.36
CA VAL A 16 7.67 1.36 -11.83
C VAL A 16 6.48 0.67 -12.52
N ALA A 17 6.13 -0.54 -12.07
CA ALA A 17 4.99 -1.27 -12.61
C ALA A 17 3.65 -0.58 -12.29
N LEU A 18 3.51 -0.01 -11.08
CA LEU A 18 2.35 0.79 -10.69
C LEU A 18 2.18 1.99 -11.64
N HIS A 19 3.24 2.77 -11.86
CA HIS A 19 3.25 3.89 -12.82
C HIS A 19 2.89 3.45 -14.23
N ALA A 20 3.48 2.36 -14.72
CA ALA A 20 3.18 1.84 -16.07
C ALA A 20 1.72 1.42 -16.23
N LEU A 21 1.14 0.85 -15.18
CA LEU A 21 -0.25 0.40 -15.17
C LEU A 21 -1.24 1.56 -15.07
N ALA A 22 -0.97 2.52 -14.19
CA ALA A 22 -1.85 3.67 -13.94
C ALA A 22 -1.80 4.73 -15.05
N ARG A 23 -0.74 4.74 -15.86
CA ARG A 23 -0.56 5.71 -16.95
C ARG A 23 -1.74 5.68 -17.92
N GLY A 24 -2.38 6.83 -18.08
CA GLY A 24 -3.46 7.04 -19.05
C GLY A 24 -4.78 6.38 -18.66
N LEU A 25 -4.98 6.02 -17.38
CA LEU A 25 -6.31 5.67 -16.87
C LEU A 25 -7.20 6.91 -16.87
N SER A 26 -8.41 6.75 -17.39
CA SER A 26 -9.47 7.74 -17.27
C SER A 26 -10.15 7.67 -15.88
N PRO A 27 -10.93 8.69 -15.49
CA PRO A 27 -11.78 8.61 -14.30
C PRO A 27 -12.74 7.42 -14.31
N ASP A 28 -13.23 7.02 -15.48
CA ASP A 28 -14.12 5.85 -15.61
C ASP A 28 -13.36 4.53 -15.41
N ASP A 29 -12.13 4.42 -15.93
CA ASP A 29 -11.27 3.27 -15.63
C ASP A 29 -10.97 3.20 -14.13
N TRP A 30 -10.67 4.34 -13.50
CA TRP A 30 -10.37 4.44 -12.07
C TRP A 30 -11.55 3.98 -11.20
N ALA A 31 -12.77 4.33 -11.62
CA ALA A 31 -14.01 3.93 -10.96
C ALA A 31 -14.55 2.57 -11.42
N PHE A 32 -13.85 1.85 -12.30
CA PHE A 32 -14.31 0.58 -12.83
C PHE A 32 -14.28 -0.52 -11.75
N ARG A 33 -15.30 -1.37 -11.77
CA ARG A 33 -15.41 -2.55 -10.90
C ARG A 33 -15.63 -3.79 -11.75
N VAL A 34 -14.72 -4.75 -11.62
CA VAL A 34 -14.77 -5.99 -12.41
C VAL A 34 -15.97 -6.88 -12.07
N ALA A 35 -16.35 -6.95 -10.80
CA ALA A 35 -17.48 -7.76 -10.35
C ALA A 35 -18.05 -7.26 -9.04
N ARG A 36 -19.30 -7.65 -8.73
CA ARG A 36 -19.93 -7.34 -7.45
C ARG A 36 -19.07 -7.84 -6.30
N GLY A 37 -18.83 -6.99 -5.31
CA GLY A 37 -18.03 -7.32 -4.13
C GLY A 37 -16.53 -7.11 -4.29
N GLN A 38 -16.03 -6.84 -5.50
CA GLN A 38 -14.61 -6.55 -5.75
C GLN A 38 -14.31 -5.07 -5.61
N ASN A 39 -13.08 -4.70 -5.29
CA ASN A 39 -12.67 -3.30 -5.15
C ASN A 39 -12.79 -2.52 -6.47
N LEU A 40 -12.87 -1.19 -6.37
CA LEU A 40 -12.65 -0.30 -7.51
C LEU A 40 -11.16 -0.34 -7.90
N LEU A 41 -10.87 -0.22 -9.21
CA LEU A 41 -9.48 -0.18 -9.70
C LEU A 41 -8.65 0.88 -8.94
N GLY A 42 -9.23 2.06 -8.72
CA GLY A 42 -8.57 3.13 -7.98
C GLY A 42 -8.20 2.76 -6.55
N PHE A 43 -9.03 1.98 -5.84
CA PHE A 43 -8.66 1.50 -4.51
C PHE A 43 -7.53 0.49 -4.59
N THR A 44 -7.60 -0.49 -5.51
CA THR A 44 -6.54 -1.49 -5.70
C THR A 44 -5.18 -0.85 -5.99
N LEU A 45 -5.15 0.20 -6.82
CA LEU A 45 -3.91 0.92 -7.14
C LEU A 45 -3.41 1.78 -5.98
N TRP A 46 -4.30 2.49 -5.27
CA TRP A 46 -3.93 3.29 -4.08
C TRP A 46 -3.48 2.42 -2.89
N HIS A 47 -4.08 1.24 -2.75
CA HIS A 47 -3.81 0.31 -1.66
C HIS A 47 -2.36 -0.21 -1.68
N ILE A 48 -1.73 -0.30 -2.85
CA ILE A 48 -0.34 -0.76 -2.98
C ILE A 48 0.62 0.14 -2.18
N PRO A 49 0.80 1.44 -2.50
CA PRO A 49 1.69 2.30 -1.72
C PRO A 49 1.19 2.53 -0.29
N ALA A 50 -0.13 2.52 -0.05
CA ALA A 50 -0.67 2.67 1.30
C ALA A 50 -0.32 1.48 2.22
N SER A 51 -0.28 0.26 1.67
CA SER A 51 0.16 -0.91 2.43
C SER A 51 1.66 -0.86 2.71
N GLN A 52 2.46 -0.42 1.75
CA GLN A 52 3.91 -0.25 1.91
C GLN A 52 4.26 0.81 2.95
N ASP A 53 3.52 1.92 2.95
CA ASP A 53 3.63 2.98 3.95
C ASP A 53 3.31 2.43 5.35
N TRP A 54 2.17 1.75 5.49
CA TRP A 54 1.78 1.14 6.75
C TRP A 54 2.80 0.09 7.23
N THR A 55 3.27 -0.80 6.35
CA THR A 55 4.23 -1.85 6.70
C THR A 55 5.51 -1.24 7.25
N VAL A 56 6.12 -0.29 6.53
CA VAL A 56 7.43 0.23 6.94
C VAL A 56 7.28 1.25 8.07
N GLN A 57 6.41 2.24 7.91
CA GLN A 57 6.33 3.35 8.87
C GLN A 57 5.62 2.93 10.16
N THR A 58 4.49 2.23 10.04
CA THR A 58 3.67 1.89 11.19
C THR A 58 4.09 0.57 11.84
N TRP A 59 4.16 -0.52 11.08
CA TRP A 59 4.41 -1.85 11.62
C TRP A 59 5.87 -2.06 12.03
N VAL A 60 6.83 -1.67 11.18
CA VAL A 60 8.26 -1.85 11.46
C VAL A 60 8.80 -0.72 12.34
N ARG A 61 8.53 0.54 11.97
CA ARG A 61 9.17 1.71 12.59
C ARG A 61 8.38 2.35 13.73
N ASN A 62 7.11 1.99 13.93
CA ASN A 62 6.21 2.59 14.92
C ASN A 62 6.07 4.11 14.86
N ILE A 63 6.23 4.71 13.68
CA ILE A 63 6.02 6.14 13.44
C ILE A 63 4.76 6.39 12.59
N PRO A 64 4.27 7.65 12.52
CA PRO A 64 3.19 8.00 11.60
C PRO A 64 3.59 7.81 10.14
N GLU A 65 2.61 7.45 9.32
CA GLU A 65 2.75 7.13 7.91
C GLU A 65 3.21 8.36 7.09
N VAL A 66 3.74 8.15 5.89
CA VAL A 66 4.12 9.22 4.95
C VAL A 66 2.89 10.04 4.57
N ARG A 67 1.72 9.41 4.43
CA ARG A 67 0.46 10.13 4.16
C ARG A 67 0.02 11.07 5.29
N ASP A 68 0.58 10.93 6.49
CA ASP A 68 0.30 11.84 7.62
C ASP A 68 1.19 13.09 7.63
N ARG A 69 2.17 13.19 6.72
CA ARG A 69 3.00 14.39 6.57
C ARG A 69 2.17 15.53 5.99
N GLU A 70 2.52 16.77 6.29
CA GLU A 70 1.76 17.98 5.90
C GLU A 70 1.41 18.03 4.39
N ALA A 71 2.35 17.60 3.54
CA ALA A 71 2.17 17.53 2.09
C ALA A 71 1.01 16.62 1.63
N TRP A 72 0.61 15.65 2.45
CA TRP A 72 -0.39 14.63 2.13
C TRP A 72 -1.57 14.64 3.10
N ALA A 73 -1.42 15.19 4.29
CA ALA A 73 -2.42 15.15 5.35
C ALA A 73 -3.79 15.67 4.89
N HIS A 74 -3.79 16.66 3.99
CA HIS A 74 -5.00 17.25 3.44
C HIS A 74 -5.72 16.36 2.40
N SER A 75 -5.03 15.45 1.72
CA SER A 75 -5.57 14.62 0.63
C SER A 75 -5.65 13.13 0.99
N ALA A 76 -4.63 12.60 1.66
CA ALA A 76 -4.43 11.18 1.91
C ALA A 76 -4.24 10.78 3.38
N GLY A 77 -4.19 11.74 4.31
CA GLY A 77 -3.89 11.49 5.73
C GLY A 77 -4.81 10.48 6.42
N PHE A 78 -4.28 9.82 7.45
CA PHE A 78 -4.99 8.77 8.20
C PHE A 78 -6.33 9.24 8.74
N ASP A 79 -6.41 10.45 9.31
CA ASP A 79 -7.66 10.97 9.86
C ASP A 79 -8.75 11.19 8.79
N ARG A 80 -8.35 11.35 7.53
CA ARG A 80 -9.25 11.53 6.39
C ARG A 80 -9.64 10.20 5.76
N LEU A 81 -8.69 9.30 5.50
CA LEU A 81 -8.93 8.08 4.73
C LEU A 81 -9.04 6.81 5.58
N GLY A 82 -8.53 6.83 6.82
CA GLY A 82 -8.52 5.69 7.72
C GLY A 82 -7.49 4.61 7.34
N LEU A 83 -7.78 3.36 7.71
CA LEU A 83 -6.92 2.21 7.44
C LEU A 83 -6.84 1.90 5.94
N ALA A 84 -5.70 1.39 5.49
CA ALA A 84 -5.50 0.93 4.11
C ALA A 84 -6.12 -0.46 3.84
N PHE A 85 -6.48 -1.21 4.88
CA PHE A 85 -7.03 -2.57 4.83
C PHE A 85 -7.84 -2.88 6.11
N GLY A 86 -8.49 -4.04 6.17
CA GLY A 86 -9.41 -4.36 7.27
C GLY A 86 -10.60 -3.39 7.33
N ILE A 87 -11.08 -2.97 6.15
CA ILE A 87 -12.17 -1.99 5.99
C ILE A 87 -13.29 -2.56 5.14
N SER A 88 -14.49 -2.01 5.31
CA SER A 88 -15.63 -2.39 4.46
C SER A 88 -15.45 -1.92 3.03
N LEU A 89 -16.10 -2.62 2.09
CA LEU A 89 -16.10 -2.27 0.67
C LEU A 89 -16.58 -0.82 0.42
N ALA A 90 -17.56 -0.34 1.19
CA ALA A 90 -18.03 1.04 1.08
C ALA A 90 -16.96 2.07 1.47
N LYS A 91 -16.07 1.75 2.44
CA LYS A 91 -14.93 2.61 2.79
C LYS A 91 -13.86 2.57 1.71
N ALA A 92 -13.54 1.38 1.19
CA ALA A 92 -12.61 1.23 0.06
C ALA A 92 -13.07 2.05 -1.16
N ASP A 93 -14.37 2.00 -1.48
CA ASP A 93 -14.99 2.82 -2.52
C ASP A 93 -14.86 4.32 -2.27
N ALA A 94 -15.05 4.75 -1.01
CA ALA A 94 -14.93 6.15 -0.65
C ALA A 94 -13.50 6.65 -0.82
N ILE A 95 -12.50 5.83 -0.47
CA ILE A 95 -11.08 6.13 -0.70
C ILE A 95 -10.81 6.28 -2.19
N ALA A 96 -11.21 5.31 -3.03
CA ALA A 96 -11.00 5.40 -4.48
C ALA A 96 -11.58 6.68 -5.10
N ARG A 97 -12.73 7.16 -4.60
CA ARG A 97 -13.34 8.42 -5.08
C ARG A 97 -12.66 9.67 -4.52
N ALA A 98 -11.94 9.56 -3.41
CA ALA A 98 -11.29 10.68 -2.75
C ALA A 98 -9.87 10.95 -3.27
N VAL A 99 -9.25 9.96 -3.91
CA VAL A 99 -7.90 10.06 -4.48
C VAL A 99 -7.93 10.02 -6.01
N SER A 100 -6.93 10.65 -6.64
CA SER A 100 -6.74 10.61 -8.09
C SER A 100 -5.57 9.70 -8.48
N VAL A 101 -5.44 9.42 -9.78
CA VAL A 101 -4.28 8.72 -10.34
C VAL A 101 -2.99 9.47 -10.01
N ASP A 102 -2.95 10.78 -10.27
CA ASP A 102 -1.76 11.60 -10.08
C ASP A 102 -1.36 11.68 -8.60
N ASP A 103 -2.32 11.88 -7.70
CA ASP A 103 -2.05 11.90 -6.25
C ASP A 103 -1.52 10.54 -5.77
N THR A 104 -2.07 9.45 -6.29
CA THR A 104 -1.65 8.09 -5.92
C THR A 104 -0.22 7.81 -6.37
N LEU A 105 0.15 8.22 -7.58
CA LEU A 105 1.50 8.04 -8.11
C LEU A 105 2.52 8.90 -7.38
N ALA A 106 2.18 10.16 -7.11
CA ALA A 106 3.04 11.06 -6.34
C ALA A 106 3.23 10.56 -4.90
N TYR A 107 2.18 10.02 -4.28
CA TYR A 107 2.25 9.37 -2.97
C TYR A 107 3.13 8.11 -3.01
N ALA A 108 2.99 7.27 -4.04
CA ALA A 108 3.81 6.07 -4.21
C ALA A 108 5.31 6.42 -4.32
N ASP A 109 5.64 7.48 -5.04
CA ASP A 109 7.02 7.98 -5.16
C ASP A 109 7.56 8.45 -3.80
N ALA A 110 6.75 9.14 -3.00
CA ALA A 110 7.12 9.58 -1.66
C ALA A 110 7.34 8.41 -0.69
N VAL A 111 6.47 7.40 -0.72
CA VAL A 111 6.60 6.18 0.09
C VAL A 111 7.86 5.40 -0.31
N LEU A 112 8.10 5.21 -1.62
CA LEU A 112 9.31 4.55 -2.09
C LEU A 112 10.57 5.28 -1.61
N ALA A 113 10.60 6.61 -1.75
CA ALA A 113 11.75 7.42 -1.35
C ALA A 113 12.04 7.28 0.16
N GLU A 114 11.01 7.36 1.00
CA GLU A 114 11.15 7.19 2.45
C GLU A 114 11.59 5.77 2.83
N ASN A 115 11.00 4.75 2.22
CA ASN A 115 11.31 3.35 2.49
C ASN A 115 12.75 3.00 2.07
N VAL A 116 13.19 3.47 0.90
CA VAL A 116 14.56 3.25 0.42
C VAL A 116 15.58 4.01 1.26
N SER A 117 15.26 5.25 1.66
CA SER A 117 16.09 6.03 2.57
C SER A 117 16.25 5.30 3.91
N TRP A 118 15.17 4.83 4.51
CA TRP A 118 15.22 4.05 5.75
C TRP A 118 16.01 2.74 5.59
N LEU A 119 15.74 1.98 4.52
CA LEU A 119 16.40 0.69 4.30
C LEU A 119 17.92 0.84 4.13
N SER A 120 18.41 1.97 3.61
CA SER A 120 19.84 2.25 3.53
C SER A 120 20.56 2.33 4.89
N THR A 121 19.81 2.45 5.98
CA THR A 121 20.31 2.48 7.36
C THR A 121 20.22 1.13 8.08
N VAL A 122 19.56 0.15 7.47
CA VAL A 122 19.32 -1.18 8.05
C VAL A 122 20.52 -2.08 7.79
N ALA A 123 21.05 -2.73 8.83
CA ALA A 123 22.09 -3.73 8.65
C ALA A 123 21.48 -5.05 8.16
N GLU A 124 22.24 -5.83 7.38
CA GLU A 124 21.73 -7.11 6.87
C GLU A 124 21.29 -8.07 7.98
N GLY A 125 21.98 -8.08 9.13
CA GLY A 125 21.59 -8.89 10.29
C GLY A 125 20.30 -8.44 11.01
N ASP A 126 19.82 -7.22 10.75
CA ASP A 126 18.54 -6.75 11.27
C ASP A 126 17.36 -7.41 10.53
N LEU A 127 17.59 -7.94 9.32
CA LEU A 127 16.56 -8.62 8.52
C LEU A 127 16.04 -9.90 9.20
N ASP A 128 16.86 -10.53 10.04
CA ASP A 128 16.50 -11.72 10.81
C ASP A 128 15.75 -11.41 12.11
N GLN A 129 15.63 -10.13 12.48
CA GLN A 129 14.97 -9.72 13.72
C GLN A 129 13.47 -9.54 13.52
N VAL A 130 12.69 -9.90 14.54
CA VAL A 130 11.26 -9.57 14.60
C VAL A 130 11.13 -8.10 15.04
N PRO A 131 10.47 -7.21 14.27
CA PRO A 131 10.25 -5.83 14.68
C PRO A 131 9.42 -5.74 15.96
N ASP A 132 9.65 -4.73 16.80
CA ASP A 132 8.76 -4.41 17.92
C ASP A 132 7.45 -3.82 17.38
N ASN A 133 6.58 -4.67 16.88
CA ASN A 133 5.46 -4.29 16.01
C ASN A 133 4.15 -4.01 16.75
N ARG A 134 4.10 -4.02 18.08
CA ARG A 134 2.87 -3.79 18.87
C ARG A 134 2.62 -2.35 19.35
N PRO A 135 3.63 -1.48 19.54
CA PRO A 135 3.41 -0.14 20.09
C PRO A 135 2.39 0.70 19.29
N HIS A 136 2.30 0.55 17.98
CA HIS A 136 1.36 1.33 17.15
C HIS A 136 -0.12 1.07 17.49
N LEU A 137 -0.47 -0.07 18.10
CA LEU A 137 -1.84 -0.38 18.54
C LEU A 137 -2.41 0.68 19.50
N ALA A 138 -1.53 1.36 20.25
CA ALA A 138 -1.91 2.44 21.17
C ALA A 138 -2.17 3.78 20.45
N ARG A 139 -1.67 3.97 19.22
CA ARG A 139 -1.71 5.25 18.49
C ARG A 139 -3.12 5.65 18.07
N HIS A 140 -3.91 4.68 17.63
CA HIS A 140 -5.26 4.94 17.15
C HIS A 140 -6.22 3.76 17.42
N PRO A 141 -7.48 3.98 17.83
CA PRO A 141 -8.46 2.91 18.08
C PRO A 141 -8.72 1.99 16.88
N ALA A 142 -8.57 2.49 15.64
CA ALA A 142 -8.76 1.69 14.43
C ALA A 142 -7.83 0.46 14.36
N TYR A 143 -6.61 0.56 14.92
CA TYR A 143 -5.66 -0.55 15.00
C TYR A 143 -6.04 -1.62 16.03
N ARG A 144 -7.18 -1.49 16.70
CA ARG A 144 -7.68 -2.46 17.69
C ARG A 144 -9.04 -3.04 17.30
N THR A 145 -9.47 -2.81 16.06
CA THR A 145 -10.71 -3.40 15.54
C THR A 145 -10.50 -4.88 15.20
N PRO A 146 -11.52 -5.75 15.34
CA PRO A 146 -11.41 -7.16 14.99
C PRO A 146 -10.96 -7.39 13.54
N ASP A 147 -11.50 -6.61 12.60
CA ASP A 147 -11.17 -6.72 11.17
C ASP A 147 -9.69 -6.43 10.93
N TYR A 148 -9.17 -5.33 11.49
CA TYR A 148 -7.75 -5.02 11.40
C TYR A 148 -6.87 -6.10 12.04
N LEU A 149 -7.23 -6.59 13.23
CA LEU A 149 -6.45 -7.61 13.93
C LEU A 149 -6.42 -8.94 13.16
N ALA A 150 -7.51 -9.28 12.46
CA ALA A 150 -7.58 -10.48 11.63
C ALA A 150 -6.62 -10.43 10.44
N GLU A 151 -6.38 -9.25 9.86
CA GLU A 151 -5.44 -9.05 8.75
C GLU A 151 -3.99 -9.23 9.20
N VAL A 152 -3.63 -8.74 10.39
CA VAL A 152 -2.23 -8.69 10.84
C VAL A 152 -1.82 -9.85 11.77
N GLN A 153 -2.77 -10.70 12.20
CA GLN A 153 -2.50 -11.75 13.19
C GLN A 153 -1.38 -12.72 12.79
N GLY A 154 -1.23 -12.99 11.49
CA GLY A 154 -0.18 -13.88 10.96
C GLY A 154 1.21 -13.25 10.94
N MET A 155 1.31 -11.92 11.10
CA MET A 155 2.56 -11.18 10.93
C MET A 155 3.32 -10.96 12.24
N TRP A 156 2.68 -11.16 13.39
CA TRP A 156 3.19 -10.72 14.70
C TRP A 156 4.59 -11.23 15.08
N ASN A 157 4.97 -12.40 14.57
CA ASN A 157 6.22 -13.07 14.88
C ASN A 157 7.13 -13.23 13.65
N GLN A 158 6.80 -12.55 12.55
CA GLN A 158 7.60 -12.59 11.33
C GLN A 158 8.84 -11.71 11.46
N THR A 159 9.94 -12.17 10.88
CA THR A 159 11.16 -11.37 10.80
C THR A 159 10.96 -10.18 9.86
N LEU A 160 11.85 -9.20 9.93
CA LEU A 160 11.83 -8.06 9.04
C LEU A 160 11.91 -8.49 7.56
N ALA A 161 12.74 -9.50 7.25
CA ALA A 161 12.83 -10.08 5.91
C ALA A 161 11.49 -10.64 5.43
N GLU A 162 10.79 -11.40 6.27
CA GLU A 162 9.51 -12.02 5.94
C GLU A 162 8.42 -10.97 5.71
N VAL A 163 8.34 -9.95 6.57
CA VAL A 163 7.39 -8.85 6.46
C VAL A 163 7.63 -8.05 5.17
N ILE A 164 8.88 -7.70 4.86
CA ILE A 164 9.23 -6.99 3.61
C ILE A 164 8.93 -7.85 2.38
N ALA A 165 9.24 -9.15 2.42
CA ALA A 165 8.96 -10.06 1.32
C ALA A 165 7.45 -10.20 1.05
N LEU A 166 6.64 -10.26 2.10
CA LEU A 166 5.18 -10.27 2.02
C LEU A 166 4.65 -8.96 1.44
N ASP A 167 5.14 -7.82 1.90
CA ASP A 167 4.77 -6.50 1.39
C ASP A 167 5.03 -6.35 -0.12
N ILE A 168 6.22 -6.75 -0.58
CA ILE A 168 6.58 -6.77 -2.01
C ILE A 168 5.67 -7.74 -2.79
N GLY A 169 5.49 -8.95 -2.26
CA GLY A 169 4.66 -9.98 -2.90
C GLY A 169 3.19 -9.54 -3.04
N HIS A 170 2.66 -8.93 -1.98
CA HIS A 170 1.32 -8.37 -1.90
C HIS A 170 1.11 -7.24 -2.93
N GLY A 171 2.04 -6.29 -2.98
CA GLY A 171 2.02 -5.24 -4.01
C GLY A 171 2.01 -5.79 -5.43
N ARG A 172 2.78 -6.86 -5.71
CA ARG A 172 2.78 -7.53 -7.02
C ARG A 172 1.49 -8.25 -7.33
N ALA A 173 0.87 -8.90 -6.35
CA ALA A 173 -0.41 -9.55 -6.54
C ALA A 173 -1.47 -8.53 -6.98
N HIS A 174 -1.53 -7.37 -6.32
CA HIS A 174 -2.44 -6.30 -6.69
C HIS A 174 -2.11 -5.63 -8.03
N LEU A 175 -0.83 -5.54 -8.42
CA LEU A 175 -0.47 -5.11 -9.78
C LEU A 175 -1.01 -6.08 -10.84
N GLY A 176 -0.95 -7.38 -10.58
CA GLY A 176 -1.53 -8.40 -11.46
C GLY A 176 -3.05 -8.29 -11.55
N GLU A 177 -3.72 -8.12 -10.41
CA GLU A 177 -5.16 -7.88 -10.33
C GLU A 177 -5.57 -6.63 -11.12
N ALA A 178 -4.92 -5.50 -10.84
CA ALA A 178 -5.22 -4.23 -11.50
C ALA A 178 -4.92 -4.27 -13.01
N GLY A 179 -3.92 -5.05 -13.44
CA GLY A 179 -3.64 -5.32 -14.85
C GLY A 179 -4.82 -5.96 -15.58
N LEU A 180 -5.41 -6.98 -14.98
CA LEU A 180 -6.59 -7.65 -15.51
C LEU A 180 -7.82 -6.74 -15.49
N ILE A 181 -8.05 -6.01 -14.39
CA ILE A 181 -9.17 -5.09 -14.25
C ILE A 181 -9.12 -3.99 -15.33
N ARG A 182 -7.94 -3.41 -15.57
CA ARG A 182 -7.74 -2.38 -16.60
C ARG A 182 -8.07 -2.89 -18.00
N GLU A 183 -7.64 -4.10 -18.34
CA GLU A 183 -7.93 -4.67 -19.65
C GLU A 183 -9.44 -4.89 -19.84
N LEU A 184 -10.12 -5.36 -18.80
CA LEU A 184 -11.58 -5.55 -18.82
C LEU A 184 -12.37 -4.23 -18.84
N ALA A 185 -11.83 -3.16 -18.22
CA ALA A 185 -12.43 -1.82 -18.29
C ALA A 185 -12.47 -1.32 -19.73
N ARG A 186 -11.35 -1.44 -20.45
CA ARG A 186 -11.24 -1.03 -21.87
C ARG A 186 -12.21 -1.78 -22.77
N GLN A 187 -12.32 -3.10 -22.60
CA GLN A 187 -13.23 -3.92 -23.39
C GLN A 187 -14.73 -3.61 -23.14
N ASN A 188 -15.07 -3.03 -21.98
CA ASN A 188 -16.44 -2.58 -21.68
C ASN A 188 -16.76 -1.21 -22.28
N LEU A 189 -15.76 -0.35 -22.51
CA LEU A 189 -15.95 0.96 -23.15
C LEU A 189 -16.17 0.85 -24.67
N ASP A 190 -15.72 -0.25 -25.28
CA ASP A 190 -15.91 -0.54 -26.71
C ASP A 190 -17.28 -1.19 -27.03
N ARG A 191 -18.22 -1.24 -26.07
CA ARG A 191 -19.59 -1.77 -26.23
C ARG A 191 -20.64 -0.69 -26.00
#